data_AF-A0A847PY29-F1
#
_entry.id   AF-A0A847PY29-F1
#
_cell.length_a   1.000
_cell.length_b   1.000
_cell.length_c   1.000
_cell.angle_alpha   90.00
_cell.angle_beta   90.00
_cell.angle_gamma   90.00
#
_symmetry.space_group_name_H-M   'P 1'
#
loop_
_entity.id
_entity.type
_entity.pdbx_description
1 polymer ?
#
loop_
_entity_poly.entity_id
_entity_poly.type
_entity_poly.pdbx_seq_one_letter_code
_entity_poly.pdbx_strand_id
1 'polypeptide(L)'
;MNTSEVFRDFRPLDSGNFQSFCELRKVSAGEILVRQGEASSEFHVVLSGNLRVVDQRTGEDFFLARLLPGDVFGEMSFLDGSPRSATVVAESDSDVLTMTRSGFCLLMTANPHLGTLVLIYLGRMMAGRLRVTDEKIASMAHERDNRELSELRRLISGIRVSARNTADGPDSAGLL
;
A
#
# COMPACT_ATOMS: atom_id res chain seq x y z
N MET A 1 -0.03 -1.45 16.21
CA MET A 1 0.57 -0.22 16.80
C MET A 1 0.25 0.92 15.86
N ASN A 2 -0.50 1.93 16.30
CA ASN A 2 -1.09 2.94 15.43
C ASN A 2 0.02 3.87 14.91
N THR A 3 0.26 3.87 13.60
CA THR A 3 1.33 4.64 12.91
C THR A 3 1.24 6.16 13.18
N SER A 4 0.12 6.63 13.72
CA SER A 4 -0.13 8.02 14.11
C SER A 4 0.61 8.50 15.37
N GLU A 5 1.15 7.63 16.23
CA GLU A 5 1.77 8.06 17.50
C GLU A 5 3.27 8.37 17.40
N VAL A 6 3.99 7.84 16.41
CA VAL A 6 5.45 8.05 16.27
C VAL A 6 5.79 9.47 15.76
N PHE A 7 4.79 10.24 15.32
CA PHE A 7 4.99 11.47 14.55
C PHE A 7 4.26 12.71 15.09
N ARG A 8 3.75 12.68 16.32
CA ARG A 8 3.06 13.85 16.89
C ARG A 8 3.96 15.09 17.01
N ASP A 9 5.28 14.90 17.01
CA ASP A 9 6.30 15.97 17.11
C ASP A 9 7.02 16.30 15.80
N PHE A 10 6.73 15.60 14.71
CA PHE A 10 7.42 15.82 13.43
C PHE A 10 6.43 16.12 12.32
N ARG A 11 5.90 17.35 12.35
CA ARG A 11 5.30 18.01 11.19
C ARG A 11 6.39 18.83 10.48
N PRO A 12 7.17 18.24 9.56
CA PRO A 12 8.13 19.01 8.77
C PRO A 12 7.47 20.12 7.92
N LEU A 13 6.13 20.07 7.77
CA LEU A 13 5.34 21.13 7.15
C LEU A 13 5.16 22.38 8.04
N ASP A 14 5.31 22.26 9.36
CA ASP A 14 5.01 23.35 10.32
C ASP A 14 6.27 24.13 10.74
N SER A 15 7.49 23.58 10.59
CA SER A 15 8.68 24.07 11.30
C SER A 15 9.84 24.61 10.45
N GLY A 16 9.61 24.96 9.18
CA GLY A 16 10.53 25.87 8.49
C GLY A 16 10.47 25.77 6.98
N ASN A 17 9.82 26.74 6.32
CA ASN A 17 9.92 27.03 4.88
C ASN A 17 9.88 25.85 3.87
N PHE A 18 9.54 24.62 4.25
CA PHE A 18 9.47 23.46 3.36
C PHE A 18 8.54 23.75 2.17
N GLN A 19 7.40 24.38 2.47
CA GLN A 19 6.41 24.82 1.50
C GLN A 19 6.98 25.78 0.46
N SER A 20 7.99 26.59 0.81
CA SER A 20 8.66 27.51 -0.13
C SER A 20 9.50 26.80 -1.19
N PHE A 21 9.80 25.52 -0.99
CA PHE A 21 10.49 24.67 -1.97
C PHE A 21 9.52 23.75 -2.73
N CYS A 22 8.22 23.88 -2.46
CA CYS A 22 7.16 23.09 -3.08
C CYS A 22 6.26 23.96 -3.94
N GLU A 23 5.52 23.30 -4.83
CA GLU A 23 4.44 23.89 -5.60
C GLU A 23 3.09 23.41 -5.06
N LEU A 24 2.17 24.32 -4.79
CA LEU A 24 0.79 23.96 -4.44
C LEU A 24 0.02 23.62 -5.72
N ARG A 25 -0.52 22.40 -5.79
CA ARG A 25 -1.39 21.94 -6.87
C ARG A 25 -2.79 21.66 -6.33
N LYS A 26 -3.78 22.30 -6.94
CA LYS A 26 -5.19 21.98 -6.76
C LYS A 26 -5.58 20.88 -7.73
N VAL A 27 -6.34 19.92 -7.24
CA VAL A 27 -6.67 18.69 -7.97
C VAL A 27 -8.17 18.45 -7.85
N SER A 28 -8.84 18.27 -8.98
CA SER A 28 -10.29 18.05 -8.99
C SER A 28 -10.62 16.57 -8.73
N ALA A 29 -11.79 16.27 -8.18
CA ALA A 29 -12.26 14.90 -8.06
C ALA A 29 -12.22 14.16 -9.42
N GLY A 30 -11.70 12.94 -9.42
CA GLY A 30 -11.49 12.11 -10.61
C GLY A 30 -10.21 12.38 -11.39
N GLU A 31 -9.46 13.44 -11.08
CA GLU A 31 -8.20 13.75 -11.74
C GLU A 31 -7.11 12.72 -11.38
N ILE A 32 -6.30 12.35 -12.38
CA ILE A 32 -5.13 11.47 -12.20
C ILE A 32 -3.92 12.35 -11.96
N LEU A 33 -3.32 12.26 -10.77
CA LEU A 33 -2.13 13.05 -10.42
C LEU A 33 -0.86 12.35 -10.91
N VAL A 34 -0.86 11.03 -10.84
CA VAL A 34 0.26 10.15 -11.15
C VAL A 34 -0.29 8.94 -11.86
N ARG A 35 0.33 8.54 -12.96
CA ARG A 35 -0.02 7.31 -13.69
C ARG A 35 1.09 6.27 -13.57
N GLN A 36 0.70 5.04 -13.30
CA GLN A 36 1.61 3.90 -13.24
C GLN A 36 2.44 3.78 -14.53
N GLY A 37 3.72 3.46 -14.38
CA GLY A 37 4.65 3.28 -15.50
C GLY A 37 5.23 4.57 -16.10
N GLU A 38 4.72 5.75 -15.71
CA GLU A 38 5.31 7.02 -16.16
C GLU A 38 6.62 7.30 -15.43
N ALA A 39 7.57 7.92 -16.12
CA ALA A 39 8.78 8.44 -15.50
C ALA A 39 8.43 9.72 -14.73
N SER A 40 9.01 9.88 -13.53
CA SER A 40 8.80 11.10 -12.74
C SER A 40 9.91 11.28 -11.72
N SER A 41 10.15 12.53 -11.33
CA SER A 41 11.22 12.93 -10.40
C SER A 41 10.71 13.83 -9.28
N GLU A 42 9.43 13.70 -8.93
CA GLU A 42 8.77 14.45 -7.88
C GLU A 42 7.99 13.54 -6.93
N PHE A 43 7.81 14.01 -5.70
CA PHE A 43 6.88 13.40 -4.75
C PHE A 43 5.88 14.45 -4.27
N HIS A 44 4.81 13.98 -3.64
CA HIS A 44 3.70 14.84 -3.24
C HIS A 44 3.28 14.58 -1.80
N VAL A 45 2.73 15.61 -1.16
CA VAL A 45 2.14 15.56 0.17
C VAL A 45 0.69 15.99 0.08
N VAL A 46 -0.23 15.19 0.60
CA VAL A 46 -1.65 15.52 0.64
C VAL A 46 -1.90 16.56 1.74
N LEU A 47 -2.45 17.73 1.38
CA LEU A 47 -2.83 18.76 2.35
C LEU A 47 -4.29 18.68 2.75
N SER A 48 -5.17 18.39 1.79
CA SER A 48 -6.62 18.32 1.96
C SER A 48 -7.23 17.31 0.99
N GLY A 49 -8.48 16.91 1.23
CA GLY A 49 -9.18 15.93 0.40
C GLY A 49 -8.74 14.49 0.67
N ASN A 50 -8.98 13.61 -0.29
CA ASN A 50 -8.55 12.21 -0.27
C ASN A 50 -8.34 11.67 -1.68
N LEU A 51 -7.36 10.77 -1.79
CA LEU A 51 -6.93 10.14 -3.03
C LEU A 51 -6.98 8.62 -2.89
N ARG A 52 -7.15 7.91 -4.00
CA ARG A 52 -6.99 6.45 -4.07
C ARG A 52 -5.75 6.08 -4.88
N VAL A 53 -5.05 5.05 -4.42
CA VAL A 53 -3.93 4.42 -5.12
C VAL A 53 -4.42 3.13 -5.74
N VAL A 54 -4.20 2.95 -7.04
CA VAL A 54 -4.61 1.76 -7.78
C VAL A 54 -3.46 1.17 -8.60
N ASP A 55 -3.42 -0.15 -8.63
CA ASP A 55 -2.55 -0.91 -9.53
C ASP A 55 -3.36 -1.36 -10.75
N GLN A 56 -2.83 -1.10 -11.95
CA GLN A 56 -3.52 -1.34 -13.21
C GLN A 56 -2.80 -2.41 -14.06
N ARG A 57 -1.84 -3.16 -13.50
CA ARG A 57 -1.07 -4.18 -14.23
C ARG A 57 -1.91 -5.30 -14.83
N THR A 58 -3.05 -5.62 -14.24
CA THR A 58 -3.95 -6.68 -14.71
C THR A 58 -5.04 -6.18 -15.66
N GLY A 59 -5.03 -4.89 -16.02
CA GLY A 59 -6.06 -4.26 -16.84
C GLY A 59 -7.32 -3.82 -16.06
N GLU A 60 -7.41 -4.15 -14.78
CA GLU A 60 -8.45 -3.67 -13.86
C GLU A 60 -7.82 -2.81 -12.75
N ASP A 61 -8.56 -1.81 -12.25
CA ASP A 61 -8.14 -0.99 -11.11
C ASP A 61 -8.15 -1.83 -9.82
N PHE A 62 -6.99 -2.31 -9.40
CA PHE A 62 -6.84 -2.95 -8.09
C PHE A 62 -6.53 -1.91 -7.00
N PHE A 63 -7.46 -1.69 -6.08
CA PHE A 63 -7.30 -0.73 -4.99
C PHE A 63 -6.17 -1.17 -4.03
N LEU A 64 -5.15 -0.33 -3.88
CA LEU A 64 -4.03 -0.56 -2.97
C LEU A 64 -4.22 0.15 -1.62
N ALA A 65 -4.59 1.43 -1.66
CA ALA A 65 -4.70 2.26 -0.48
C ALA A 65 -5.52 3.53 -0.74
N ARG A 66 -6.00 4.15 0.34
CA ARG A 66 -6.49 5.54 0.36
C ARG A 66 -5.43 6.41 1.02
N LEU A 67 -5.20 7.60 0.45
CA LEU A 67 -4.31 8.63 0.97
C LEU A 67 -5.16 9.77 1.56
N LEU A 68 -4.76 10.21 2.74
CA LEU A 68 -5.40 11.25 3.55
C LEU A 68 -4.42 12.41 3.81
N PRO A 69 -4.89 13.55 4.37
CA PRO A 69 -4.00 14.65 4.71
C PRO A 69 -2.82 14.22 5.58
N GLY A 70 -1.62 14.62 5.18
CA GLY A 70 -0.35 14.22 5.78
C GLY A 70 0.33 13.02 5.12
N ASP A 71 -0.37 12.27 4.26
CA ASP A 71 0.24 11.18 3.51
C ASP A 71 1.14 11.68 2.38
N VAL A 72 2.19 10.90 2.11
CA VAL A 72 3.14 11.11 1.01
C VAL A 72 2.99 10.02 -0.03
N PHE A 73 3.06 10.42 -1.31
CA PHE A 73 3.06 9.52 -2.46
C PHE A 73 4.01 9.99 -3.56
N GLY A 74 4.41 9.07 -4.44
CA GLY A 74 5.39 9.33 -5.49
C GLY A 74 6.85 9.35 -5.00
N GLU A 75 7.07 9.08 -3.71
CA GLU A 75 8.38 9.03 -3.08
C GLU A 75 9.28 7.94 -3.66
N MET A 76 8.71 6.81 -4.10
CA MET A 76 9.50 5.68 -4.61
C MET A 76 10.30 6.12 -5.83
N SER A 77 9.61 6.56 -6.90
CA SER A 77 10.24 7.07 -8.12
C SER A 77 11.15 8.26 -7.88
N PHE A 78 10.81 9.13 -6.92
CA PHE A 78 11.68 10.23 -6.53
C PHE A 78 13.01 9.73 -5.94
N LEU A 79 12.99 8.71 -5.08
CA LEU A 79 14.16 8.19 -4.39
C LEU A 79 15.03 7.30 -5.29
N ASP A 80 14.42 6.39 -6.06
CA ASP A 80 15.14 5.36 -6.80
C ASP A 80 15.25 5.61 -8.32
N GLY A 81 14.47 6.56 -8.86
CA GLY A 81 14.43 6.87 -10.29
C GLY A 81 13.63 5.88 -11.14
N SER A 82 12.99 4.89 -10.53
CA SER A 82 12.13 3.92 -11.22
C SER A 82 10.82 4.59 -11.67
N PRO A 83 10.15 4.06 -12.72
CA PRO A 83 8.81 4.50 -13.10
C PRO A 83 7.80 4.40 -11.94
N ARG A 84 6.71 5.16 -12.03
CA ARG A 84 5.64 5.17 -11.03
C ARG A 84 5.10 3.76 -10.80
N SER A 85 5.09 3.33 -9.53
CA SER A 85 4.68 1.98 -9.15
C SER A 85 3.17 1.74 -9.22
N ALA A 86 2.37 2.80 -9.15
CA ALA A 86 0.91 2.78 -9.15
C ALA A 86 0.32 4.09 -9.70
N THR A 87 -0.97 4.08 -10.01
CA THR A 87 -1.76 5.25 -10.40
C THR A 87 -2.39 5.86 -9.16
N VAL A 88 -2.42 7.19 -9.06
CA VAL A 88 -3.07 7.94 -7.97
C VAL A 88 -4.15 8.85 -8.55
N VAL A 89 -5.36 8.69 -8.03
CA VAL A 89 -6.56 9.40 -8.50
C VAL A 89 -7.22 10.13 -7.34
N ALA A 90 -7.63 11.37 -7.55
CA ALA A 90 -8.41 12.11 -6.56
C ALA A 90 -9.82 11.54 -6.42
N GLU A 91 -10.25 11.25 -5.20
CA GLU A 91 -11.63 10.84 -4.87
C GLU A 91 -12.50 12.05 -4.49
N SER A 92 -11.88 13.17 -4.15
CA SER A 92 -12.51 14.47 -3.87
C SER A 92 -11.58 15.60 -4.31
N ASP A 93 -12.11 16.81 -4.42
CA ASP A 93 -11.28 18.00 -4.62
C ASP A 93 -10.22 18.06 -3.50
N SER A 94 -8.97 18.19 -3.90
CA SER A 94 -7.81 17.99 -3.03
C SER A 94 -6.74 19.04 -3.32
N ASP A 95 -6.02 19.44 -2.28
CA ASP A 95 -4.79 20.23 -2.38
C ASP A 95 -3.59 19.32 -2.08
N VAL A 96 -2.57 19.40 -2.93
CA VAL A 96 -1.31 18.67 -2.74
C VAL A 96 -0.13 19.62 -2.86
N LEU A 97 0.90 19.41 -2.03
CA LEU A 97 2.22 20.01 -2.26
C LEU A 97 3.05 19.07 -3.11
N THR A 98 3.66 19.59 -4.16
CA THR A 98 4.59 18.87 -5.02
C THR A 98 6.01 19.33 -4.73
N MET A 99 6.88 18.38 -4.41
CA MET A 99 8.32 18.58 -4.30
C MET A 99 9.00 17.99 -5.53
N THR A 100 9.52 18.85 -6.40
CA THR A 100 10.32 18.44 -7.56
C THR A 100 11.75 18.11 -7.16
N ARG A 101 12.48 17.38 -8.01
CA ARG A 101 13.93 17.16 -7.85
C ARG A 101 14.70 18.47 -7.65
N SER A 102 14.38 19.48 -8.46
CA SER A 102 15.00 20.81 -8.38
C SER A 102 14.65 21.52 -7.07
N GLY A 103 13.38 21.47 -6.65
CA GLY A 103 12.95 22.03 -5.36
C GLY A 103 13.67 21.37 -4.19
N PHE A 104 13.83 20.06 -4.22
CA PHE A 104 14.59 19.34 -3.20
C PHE A 104 16.09 19.69 -3.20
N CYS A 105 16.71 19.85 -4.37
CA CYS A 105 18.11 20.31 -4.46
C CYS A 105 18.30 21.72 -3.87
N LEU A 106 17.33 22.62 -4.13
CA LEU A 106 17.32 23.96 -3.54
C LEU A 106 17.16 23.90 -2.01
N LEU A 107 16.26 23.05 -1.52
CA LEU A 107 16.09 22.79 -0.09
C LEU A 107 17.39 22.29 0.54
N MET A 108 18.04 21.29 -0.08
CA MET A 108 19.30 20.73 0.41
C MET A 108 20.43 21.77 0.45
N THR A 109 20.40 22.76 -0.45
CA THR A 109 21.39 23.84 -0.49
C THR A 109 21.08 24.91 0.56
N ALA A 110 19.82 25.33 0.66
CA ALA A 110 19.40 26.42 1.54
C ALA A 110 19.28 25.99 3.00
N ASN A 111 18.82 24.77 3.26
CA ASN A 111 18.65 24.21 4.60
C ASN A 111 18.91 22.68 4.59
N PRO A 112 20.19 22.26 4.62
CA PRO A 112 20.58 20.85 4.61
C PRO A 112 19.99 20.05 5.79
N HIS A 113 19.80 20.69 6.94
CA HIS A 113 19.20 20.06 8.11
C HIS A 113 17.76 19.64 7.82
N LEU A 114 16.95 20.56 7.29
CA LEU A 114 15.57 20.26 6.90
C LEU A 114 15.51 19.21 5.78
N GLY A 115 16.38 19.29 4.78
CA GLY A 115 16.46 18.26 3.74
C GLY A 115 16.79 16.86 4.30
N THR A 116 17.71 16.78 5.28
CA THR A 116 18.01 15.53 5.99
C THR A 116 16.78 14.99 6.72
N LEU A 117 16.01 15.86 7.37
CA LEU A 117 14.79 15.48 8.07
C LEU A 117 13.71 14.94 7.13
N VAL A 118 13.57 15.53 5.93
CA VAL A 118 12.68 15.02 4.88
C VAL A 118 13.10 13.61 4.47
N LEU A 119 14.39 13.35 4.23
CA LEU A 119 14.87 12.01 3.89
C LEU A 119 14.65 10.99 5.01
N ILE A 120 14.90 11.36 6.27
CA ILE A 120 14.62 10.51 7.43
C ILE A 120 13.13 10.20 7.51
N TYR A 121 12.26 11.19 7.27
CA TYR A 121 10.82 11.00 7.26
C TYR A 121 10.38 10.01 6.18
N LEU A 122 10.82 10.20 4.92
CA LEU A 122 10.52 9.28 3.82
C LEU A 122 11.01 7.87 4.13
N GLY A 123 12.24 7.72 4.64
CA GLY A 123 12.82 6.43 5.01
C GLY A 123 12.04 5.71 6.11
N ARG A 124 11.63 6.44 7.16
CA ARG A 124 10.79 5.87 8.24
C ARG A 124 9.41 5.45 7.75
N MET A 125 8.78 6.28 6.91
CA MET A 125 7.48 5.99 6.33
C MET A 125 7.53 4.73 5.46
N MET A 126 8.53 4.62 4.57
CA MET A 126 8.75 3.44 3.74
C MET A 126 9.04 2.18 4.57
N ALA A 127 9.89 2.29 5.60
CA ALA A 127 10.16 1.16 6.49
C ALA A 127 8.90 0.72 7.26
N GLY A 128 8.01 1.65 7.62
CA GLY A 128 6.71 1.34 8.20
C GLY A 128 5.81 0.58 7.22
N ARG A 129 5.67 1.08 5.98
CA ARG A 129 4.89 0.43 4.93
C ARG A 129 5.41 -0.96 4.58
N LEU A 130 6.73 -1.14 4.53
CA LEU A 130 7.36 -2.43 4.25
C LEU A 130 7.03 -3.46 5.33
N ARG A 131 7.19 -3.12 6.63
CA ARG A 131 6.84 -4.03 7.73
C ARG A 131 5.38 -4.48 7.69
N VAL A 132 4.46 -3.56 7.46
CA VAL A 132 3.03 -3.89 7.34
C VAL A 132 2.76 -4.78 6.12
N THR A 133 3.48 -4.56 5.02
CA THR A 133 3.36 -5.37 3.81
C THR A 133 3.91 -6.79 4.05
N ASP A 134 5.07 -6.91 4.70
CA ASP A 134 5.68 -8.19 5.06
C ASP A 134 4.76 -9.01 5.97
N GLU A 135 4.15 -8.37 6.98
CA GLU A 135 3.16 -8.99 7.87
C GLU A 135 1.94 -9.51 7.10
N LYS A 136 1.41 -8.71 6.15
CA LYS A 136 0.29 -9.12 5.29
C LYS A 136 0.65 -10.27 4.36
N ILE A 137 1.84 -10.26 3.76
CA ILE A 137 2.32 -11.35 2.91
C ILE A 137 2.42 -12.64 3.73
N ALA A 138 2.98 -12.56 4.94
CA ALA A 138 3.08 -13.71 5.84
C ALA A 138 1.70 -14.25 6.25
N SER A 139 0.74 -13.38 6.58
CA SER A 139 -0.62 -13.80 6.93
C SER A 139 -1.34 -14.46 5.75
N MET A 140 -1.20 -13.91 4.53
CA MET A 140 -1.78 -14.49 3.32
C MET A 140 -1.22 -15.88 3.01
N ALA A 141 0.09 -16.08 3.21
CA ALA A 141 0.72 -17.39 3.02
C ALA A 141 0.16 -18.42 4.02
N HIS A 142 0.08 -18.07 5.30
CA HIS A 142 -0.48 -18.94 6.33
C HIS A 142 -1.97 -19.27 6.11
N GLU A 143 -2.77 -18.29 5.66
CA GLU A 143 -4.17 -18.53 5.32
C GLU A 143 -4.33 -19.50 4.15
N ARG A 144 -3.46 -19.41 3.13
CA ARG A 144 -3.49 -20.31 1.98
C ARG A 144 -3.19 -21.75 2.38
N ASP A 145 -2.11 -21.96 3.14
CA ASP A 145 -1.74 -23.30 3.64
C ASP A 145 -2.86 -23.92 4.48
N ASN A 146 -3.48 -23.12 5.36
CA ASN A 146 -4.60 -23.57 6.17
C ASN A 146 -5.85 -23.93 5.34
N ARG A 147 -6.14 -23.16 4.28
CA ARG A 147 -7.25 -23.47 3.37
C ARG A 147 -7.00 -24.78 2.63
N GLU A 148 -5.81 -24.97 2.05
CA GLU A 148 -5.44 -26.20 1.34
C GLU A 148 -5.51 -27.43 2.28
N LEU A 149 -5.01 -27.31 3.51
CA LEU A 149 -5.13 -28.37 4.52
C LEU A 149 -6.57 -28.66 4.94
N SER A 150 -7.42 -27.62 5.03
CA SER A 150 -8.83 -27.78 5.39
C SER A 150 -9.63 -28.50 4.29
N GLU A 151 -9.36 -28.20 3.03
CA GLU A 151 -9.97 -28.88 1.88
C GLU A 151 -9.53 -30.35 1.81
N LEU A 152 -8.24 -30.62 1.99
CA LEU A 152 -7.72 -31.99 2.01
C LEU A 152 -8.34 -32.82 3.15
N ARG A 153 -8.46 -32.25 4.36
CA ARG A 153 -9.15 -32.90 5.49
C ARG A 153 -10.61 -33.19 5.17
N ARG A 154 -11.31 -32.26 4.52
CA ARG A 154 -12.70 -32.45 4.10
C ARG A 154 -12.83 -33.59 3.08
N LEU A 155 -11.97 -33.62 2.06
CA LEU A 155 -11.91 -34.70 1.06
C LEU A 155 -11.64 -36.06 1.71
N ILE A 156 -10.62 -36.17 2.57
CA ILE A 156 -10.28 -37.41 3.27
C ILE A 156 -11.45 -37.87 4.16
N SER A 157 -12.12 -36.94 4.86
CA SER A 157 -13.28 -37.28 5.68
C SER A 157 -14.45 -37.82 4.85
N GLY A 158 -14.71 -37.23 3.67
CA GLY A 158 -15.75 -37.70 2.74
C GLY A 158 -15.46 -39.09 2.16
N ILE A 159 -14.19 -39.38 1.83
CA ILE A 159 -13.76 -40.71 1.36
C ILE A 159 -13.98 -41.77 2.46
N ARG A 160 -13.64 -41.44 3.71
CA ARG A 160 -13.80 -42.36 4.86
C ARG A 160 -15.25 -42.71 5.16
N VAL A 161 -16.18 -41.78 4.92
CA VAL A 161 -17.63 -41.99 5.07
C VAL A 161 -18.18 -42.84 3.92
N SER A 162 -17.73 -42.59 2.68
CA SER A 162 -18.17 -43.37 1.52
C SER A 162 -17.72 -44.84 1.58
N ALA A 163 -16.51 -45.12 2.10
CA ALA A 163 -16.00 -46.48 2.24
C ALA A 163 -16.67 -47.29 3.37
N ARG A 164 -17.26 -46.63 4.38
CA ARG A 164 -18.05 -47.30 5.43
C ARG A 164 -19.44 -47.74 4.93
N ASN A 165 -20.10 -46.94 4.08
CA ASN A 165 -21.41 -47.29 3.53
C ASN A 165 -21.38 -48.43 2.50
N THR A 166 -20.22 -48.77 1.94
CA THR A 166 -20.07 -49.91 1.02
C THR A 166 -19.72 -51.23 1.71
N ALA A 167 -19.35 -51.20 3.01
CA ALA A 167 -18.95 -52.39 3.77
C ALA A 167 -20.10 -53.04 4.56
N ASP A 168 -21.25 -52.36 4.71
CA ASP A 168 -22.50 -52.89 5.27
C ASP A 168 -23.45 -53.41 4.16
N GLY A 169 -22.90 -54.04 3.12
CA GLY A 169 -23.69 -54.85 2.18
C GLY A 169 -24.17 -56.12 2.87
N PRO A 170 -25.44 -56.53 2.71
CA PRO A 170 -26.02 -57.58 3.53
C PRO A 170 -25.42 -58.93 3.11
N ASP A 171 -24.64 -59.54 3.99
CA ASP A 171 -24.40 -60.97 3.88
C ASP A 171 -24.53 -61.71 5.21
N SER A 172 -25.32 -62.78 5.15
CA SER A 172 -25.45 -63.92 6.08
C SER A 172 -26.53 -63.89 7.18
N ALA A 173 -27.70 -64.43 6.81
CA ALA A 173 -28.40 -65.53 7.50
C ALA A 173 -29.42 -66.12 6.50
N GLY A 174 -29.43 -67.39 6.09
CA GLY A 174 -29.00 -68.61 6.75
C GLY A 174 -30.23 -69.46 7.09
N LEU A 175 -30.40 -70.58 6.37
CA LEU A 175 -31.16 -71.80 6.70
C LEU A 175 -32.62 -71.66 7.20
N LEU A 176 -33.58 -72.02 6.34
CA LEU A 176 -34.31 -73.31 6.30
C LEU A 176 -35.40 -73.26 5.22
#